data_AF-A0A3L7YUD4-F1
#
_entry.id   AF-A0A3L7YUD4-F1
#
_cell.length_a   1.000
_cell.length_b   1.000
_cell.length_c   1.000
_cell.angle_alpha   90.00
_cell.angle_beta   90.00
_cell.angle_gamma   90.00
#
_symmetry.space_group_name_H-M   'P 1'
#
loop_
_entity.id
_entity.type
_entity.pdbx_description
1 polymer ?
#
loop_
_entity_poly.entity_id
_entity_poly.type
_entity_poly.pdbx_seq_one_letter_code
_entity_poly.pdbx_strand_id
1 'polypeptide(L)'
;MVVGLGTFLGLATAEWIAILLCITLVIALELVNTAVEACIDLVTRETHPLARTAKDVAAGAVLVGVVGSVLIGAVIFVPRLYQLIVW
;
A
#
# COMPACT_ATOMS: atom_id res chain seq x y z
N MET A 1 12.00 -5.59 4.17
CA MET A 1 11.75 -5.77 5.62
C MET A 1 10.63 -6.77 5.91
N VAL A 2 9.41 -6.56 5.38
CA VAL A 2 8.25 -7.45 5.64
C VAL A 2 8.51 -8.92 5.28
N VAL A 3 9.16 -9.19 4.14
CA VAL A 3 9.49 -10.57 3.73
C VAL A 3 10.53 -11.21 4.68
N GLY A 4 11.51 -10.45 5.16
CA GLY A 4 12.49 -10.97 6.12
C GLY A 4 11.86 -11.27 7.49
N LEU A 5 11.00 -10.39 7.98
CA LEU A 5 10.31 -10.59 9.25
C LEU A 5 9.30 -11.75 9.17
N GLY A 6 8.60 -11.86 8.05
CA GLY A 6 7.62 -12.92 7.81
C GLY A 6 8.24 -14.31 7.72
N THR A 7 9.43 -14.42 7.14
CA THR A 7 10.18 -15.69 7.10
C THR A 7 10.72 -16.04 8.48
N PHE A 8 11.27 -15.07 9.21
CA PHE A 8 11.76 -15.27 10.59
C PHE A 8 10.67 -15.73 11.56
N LEU A 9 9.47 -15.15 11.47
CA LEU A 9 8.34 -15.49 12.34
C LEU A 9 7.54 -16.72 11.89
N GLY A 10 7.94 -17.41 10.82
CA GLY A 10 7.26 -18.61 10.32
C GLY A 10 5.81 -18.37 9.90
N LEU A 11 5.57 -17.39 9.02
CA LEU A 11 4.23 -17.13 8.48
C LEU A 11 3.67 -18.33 7.72
N ALA A 12 2.38 -18.58 7.92
CA ALA A 12 1.60 -19.54 7.17
C ALA A 12 1.34 -19.03 5.74
N THR A 13 1.07 -19.96 4.82
CA THR A 13 0.84 -19.65 3.39
C THR A 13 -0.27 -18.61 3.18
N ALA A 14 -1.35 -18.66 3.98
CA ALA A 14 -2.45 -17.69 3.87
C ALA A 14 -2.02 -16.25 4.22
N GLU A 15 -1.14 -16.07 5.22
CA GLU A 15 -0.63 -14.76 5.60
C GLU A 15 0.35 -14.22 4.56
N TRP A 16 1.14 -15.10 3.94
CA TRP A 16 1.97 -14.74 2.80
C TRP A 16 1.14 -14.25 1.62
N ILE A 17 0.04 -14.94 1.30
CA ILE A 17 -0.88 -14.50 0.24
C ILE A 17 -1.42 -13.11 0.57
N ALA A 18 -1.85 -12.85 1.80
CA ALA A 18 -2.33 -11.54 2.22
C ALA A 18 -1.25 -10.45 2.07
N ILE A 19 -0.01 -10.72 2.48
CA ILE A 19 1.11 -9.78 2.34
C ILE A 19 1.41 -9.50 0.87
N LEU A 20 1.48 -10.54 0.03
CA LEU A 20 1.75 -10.39 -1.41
C LEU A 20 0.65 -9.60 -2.11
N LEU A 21 -0.62 -9.82 -1.74
CA LEU A 21 -1.74 -9.03 -2.22
C LEU A 21 -1.62 -7.56 -1.80
N CYS A 22 -1.27 -7.28 -0.55
CA CYS A 22 -1.07 -5.90 -0.07
C CYS A 22 0.03 -5.17 -0.86
N ILE A 23 1.19 -5.82 -1.03
CA ILE A 23 2.33 -5.26 -1.76
C ILE A 23 1.93 -4.98 -3.22
N THR A 24 1.32 -5.97 -3.88
CA THR A 24 0.91 -5.85 -5.28
C THR A 24 -0.14 -4.76 -5.47
N LEU A 25 -1.11 -4.66 -4.56
CA LEU A 25 -2.16 -3.66 -4.60
C LEU A 25 -1.60 -2.23 -4.44
N VAL A 26 -0.72 -2.00 -3.45
CA VAL A 26 -0.11 -0.67 -3.23
C VAL A 26 0.71 -0.26 -4.44
N ILE A 27 1.50 -1.17 -5.02
CA ILE A 27 2.26 -0.89 -6.24
C ILE A 27 1.31 -0.59 -7.41
N ALA A 28 0.25 -1.37 -7.58
CA ALA A 28 -0.74 -1.14 -8.63
C ALA A 28 -1.41 0.24 -8.49
N LEU A 29 -1.77 0.64 -7.27
CA LEU A 29 -2.35 1.97 -6.98
C LEU A 29 -1.36 3.10 -7.30
N GLU A 30 -0.08 2.94 -6.96
CA GLU A 30 0.95 3.93 -7.27
C GLU A 30 1.17 4.10 -8.77
N LEU A 31 1.14 2.99 -9.52
CA LEU A 31 1.22 3.01 -10.98
C LEU A 31 -0.01 3.71 -11.60
N VAL A 32 -1.20 3.45 -11.05
CA VAL A 32 -2.43 4.13 -11.46
C VAL A 32 -2.36 5.62 -11.15
N ASN A 33 -1.85 6.01 -9.96
CA ASN A 33 -1.65 7.41 -9.60
C ASN A 33 -0.73 8.12 -10.61
N THR A 34 0.41 7.50 -10.91
CA THR A 34 1.37 8.02 -11.90
C THR A 34 0.74 8.14 -13.30
N ALA A 35 -0.06 7.15 -13.71
CA ALA A 35 -0.76 7.19 -14.99
C ALA A 35 -1.78 8.33 -15.06
N VAL A 36 -2.54 8.57 -13.98
CA VAL A 36 -3.49 9.69 -13.89
C VAL A 36 -2.75 11.03 -13.95
N GLU A 37 -1.65 11.18 -13.21
CA GLU A 37 -0.81 12.37 -13.26
C GLU A 37 -0.28 12.64 -14.68
N ALA A 38 0.26 11.61 -15.35
CA ALA A 38 0.76 11.72 -16.72
C ALA A 38 -0.34 12.09 -17.73
N CYS A 39 -1.54 11.53 -17.59
CA CYS A 39 -2.69 11.90 -18.43
C CYS A 39 -3.08 13.37 -18.24
N ILE A 40 -3.06 13.87 -17.01
CA ILE A 40 -3.38 15.27 -16.70
C ILE A 40 -2.32 16.21 -17.27
N ASP A 41 -1.04 15.87 -17.09
CA ASP A 41 0.09 16.67 -17.57
C ASP A 41 0.19 16.68 -19.11
N LEU A 42 -0.33 15.65 -19.78
CA LEU A 42 -0.49 15.62 -21.23
C LEU A 42 -1.58 16.59 -21.71
N VAL A 43 -2.69 16.70 -20.98
CA VAL A 43 -3.86 17.49 -21.37
C VAL A 43 -3.70 18.98 -21.06
N THR A 44 -3.08 19.34 -19.94
CA THR A 44 -2.90 20.73 -19.52
C THR A 44 -1.57 20.97 -18.83
N ARG A 45 -0.91 22.09 -19.16
CA ARG A 45 0.26 22.59 -18.42
C ARG A 45 -0.10 23.62 -17.35
N GLU A 46 -1.32 24.16 -17.40
CA GLU A 46 -1.83 25.07 -16.38
C GLU A 46 -2.61 24.30 -15.30
N THR A 47 -2.44 24.71 -14.05
CA THR A 47 -3.17 24.15 -12.91
C THR A 47 -4.64 24.50 -12.97
N HIS A 48 -5.46 23.56 -13.44
CA HIS A 48 -6.92 23.66 -13.40
C HIS A 48 -7.47 23.10 -12.08
N PRO A 49 -8.52 23.68 -11.47
CA PRO A 49 -9.10 23.17 -10.21
C PRO A 49 -9.46 21.68 -10.27
N LEU A 50 -10.07 21.22 -11.37
CA LEU A 50 -10.41 19.81 -11.58
C LEU A 50 -9.17 18.91 -11.72
N ALA A 51 -8.12 19.38 -12.38
CA ALA A 51 -6.86 18.65 -12.52
C ALA A 51 -6.21 18.43 -11.16
N ARG A 52 -6.24 19.45 -10.29
CA ARG A 52 -5.78 19.33 -8.90
C ARG A 52 -6.60 18.29 -8.14
N THR A 53 -7.93 18.36 -8.20
CA THR A 53 -8.80 17.38 -7.53
C THR A 53 -8.52 15.96 -8.00
N ALA A 54 -8.33 15.75 -9.30
CA ALA A 54 -8.04 14.42 -9.84
C ALA A 54 -6.69 13.86 -9.31
N LYS A 55 -5.64 14.68 -9.27
CA LYS A 55 -4.34 14.29 -8.66
C LYS A 55 -4.47 14.01 -7.17
N ASP A 56 -5.16 14.86 -6.42
CA ASP A 56 -5.37 14.70 -4.97
C ASP A 56 -6.14 13.42 -4.66
N VAL A 57 -7.17 13.08 -5.45
CA VAL A 57 -7.96 11.85 -5.28
C VAL A 57 -7.14 10.61 -5.63
N ALA A 58 -6.32 10.66 -6.67
CA ALA A 58 -5.45 9.54 -7.05
C ALA A 58 -4.40 9.24 -5.97
N ALA A 59 -3.76 10.28 -5.42
CA ALA A 59 -2.86 10.15 -4.27
C ALA A 59 -3.61 9.65 -3.02
N GLY A 60 -4.85 10.11 -2.82
CA GLY A 60 -5.74 9.63 -1.75
C GLY A 60 -6.03 8.13 -1.85
N ALA A 61 -6.22 7.60 -3.06
CA ALA A 61 -6.42 6.16 -3.27
C ALA A 61 -5.20 5.33 -2.86
N VAL A 62 -3.99 5.80 -3.20
CA VAL A 62 -2.73 5.19 -2.74
C VAL A 62 -2.67 5.18 -1.22
N LEU A 63 -2.96 6.32 -0.58
CA LEU A 63 -2.95 6.45 0.88
C LEU A 63 -3.88 5.45 1.56
N VAL A 64 -5.11 5.28 1.04
CA VAL A 64 -6.07 4.29 1.55
C VAL A 64 -5.49 2.87 1.42
N GLY A 65 -4.86 2.54 0.28
CA GLY A 65 -4.21 1.25 0.07
C GLY A 65 -3.07 0.99 1.05
N VAL A 66 -2.22 2.00 1.30
CA VAL A 66 -1.12 1.93 2.28
C VAL A 66 -1.64 1.73 3.69
N VAL A 67 -2.65 2.48 4.12
CA VAL A 67 -3.27 2.32 5.45
C VAL A 67 -3.87 0.91 5.59
N GLY A 68 -4.59 0.42 4.58
CA GLY A 68 -5.09 -0.95 4.57
C GLY A 68 -3.98 -2.00 4.71
N SER A 69 -2.89 -1.84 3.95
CA SER A 69 -1.72 -2.72 4.04
C SER A 69 -1.08 -2.71 5.43
N VAL A 70 -1.01 -1.54 6.10
CA VAL A 70 -0.46 -1.43 7.45
C VAL A 70 -1.36 -2.14 8.46
N LEU A 71 -2.68 -2.00 8.35
CA LEU A 71 -3.64 -2.67 9.24
C LEU A 71 -3.56 -4.19 9.08
N ILE A 72 -3.51 -4.70 7.84
CA ILE A 72 -3.34 -6.14 7.58
C ILE A 72 -2.00 -6.64 8.13
N GLY A 73 -0.92 -5.89 7.91
CA GLY A 73 0.38 -6.18 8.50
C GLY A 73 0.33 -6.22 10.03
N ALA A 74 -0.34 -5.26 10.68
CA ALA A 74 -0.48 -5.22 12.12
C ALA A 74 -1.22 -6.46 12.66
N VAL A 75 -2.31 -6.88 12.01
CA VAL A 75 -3.06 -8.09 12.37
C VAL A 75 -2.17 -9.34 12.32
N ILE A 76 -1.29 -9.43 11.33
CA ILE A 76 -0.39 -10.59 11.14
C ILE A 76 0.80 -10.55 12.12
N PHE A 77 1.46 -9.39 12.24
CA PHE A 77 2.75 -9.28 12.94
C PHE A 77 2.64 -8.95 14.43
N VAL A 78 1.67 -8.14 14.87
CA VAL A 78 1.57 -7.68 16.27
C VAL A 78 1.41 -8.85 17.25
N PRO A 79 0.52 -9.84 17.03
CA PRO A 79 0.37 -10.96 17.96
C PRO A 79 1.65 -11.78 18.10
N ARG A 80 2.35 -12.02 16.99
CA ARG A 80 3.60 -12.80 16.95
C ARG A 80 4.76 -12.08 17.62
N LEU A 81 4.88 -10.78 17.38
CA LEU A 81 5.89 -9.94 18.05
C LEU A 81 5.63 -9.85 19.55
N TYR A 82 4.36 -9.72 19.97
CA TYR A 82 4.00 -9.72 21.37
C TYR A 82 4.38 -11.04 22.06
N GLN A 83 4.07 -12.18 21.42
CA GLN A 83 4.48 -13.49 21.95
C GLN A 83 6.01 -13.64 22.05
N LEU A 84 6.77 -13.11 21.10
CA LEU A 84 8.23 -13.16 21.12
C LEU A 84 8.87 -12.28 22.21
N ILE A 85 8.22 -11.16 22.58
CA ILE A 85 8.75 -10.21 23.58
C ILE A 85 8.36 -10.59 25.00
N VAL A 86 7.19 -11.23 25.18
CA VAL A 86 6.66 -11.60 26.51
C VAL A 86 7.20 -12.96 26.99
N TRP A 87 7.89 -13.70 26.12
CA TRP A 87 8.70 -14.88 26.45
C TRP A 87 10.17 -14.51 26.57
#